data_AF-A0A1V4JWC3-F1
#
_entry.id   AF-A0A1V4JWC3-F1
#
_cell.length_a   1.000
_cell.length_b   1.000
_cell.length_c   1.000
_cell.angle_alpha   90.00
_cell.angle_beta   90.00
_cell.angle_gamma   90.00
#
_symmetry.space_group_name_H-M   'P 1'
#
loop_
_entity.id
_entity.type
_entity.pdbx_description
1 polymer ?
#
loop_
_entity_poly.entity_id
_entity_poly.type
_entity_poly.pdbx_seq_one_letter_code
_entity_poly.pdbx_strand_id
1 'polypeptide(L)' 'MYGVRGLQEHIRKHIRLSHQFEDLVLQDERFEICAEVVLGLVCFRLKNTFSFIKSYSQTGQTGAQSE' A
#
# COMPACT_ATOMS: atom_id res chain seq x y z
N MET A 1 3.54 -33.78 15.05
CA MET A 1 2.32 -33.33 14.34
C MET A 1 1.76 -32.11 15.06
N TYR A 2 1.43 -31.04 14.34
CA TYR A 2 0.81 -29.87 14.95
C TYR A 2 -0.64 -30.21 15.35
N GLY A 3 -0.92 -30.22 16.66
CA GLY A 3 -2.30 -30.25 17.17
C GLY A 3 -2.97 -28.89 17.03
N VAL A 4 -4.26 -28.79 17.40
CA VAL A 4 -5.06 -27.54 17.30
C VAL A 4 -4.33 -26.33 17.88
N ARG A 5 -3.71 -26.47 19.06
CA ARG A 5 -2.91 -25.41 19.69
C ARG A 5 -1.71 -24.98 18.84
N GLY A 6 -0.95 -25.93 18.29
CA GLY A 6 0.21 -25.63 17.45
C GLY A 6 -0.17 -24.92 16.15
N LEU A 7 -1.31 -25.30 15.56
CA LEU A 7 -1.83 -24.64 14.36
C LEU A 7 -2.29 -23.21 14.67
N GLN A 8 -3.02 -23.01 15.78
CA GLN A 8 -3.46 -21.68 16.22
C GLN A 8 -2.28 -20.75 16.48
N GLU A 9 -1.24 -21.22 17.17
CA GLU A 9 -0.04 -20.41 17.44
C GLU A 9 0.70 -20.04 16.15
N HIS A 10 0.81 -20.96 15.19
CA HIS A 10 1.43 -20.68 13.90
C HIS A 10 0.66 -19.60 13.11
N ILE A 11 -0.67 -19.70 13.07
CA ILE A 11 -1.53 -18.71 12.40
C ILE A 11 -1.39 -17.34 13.10
N ARG A 12 -1.52 -17.28 14.43
CA ARG A 12 -1.38 -16.04 15.20
C ARG A 12 -0.02 -15.38 15.01
N LYS A 13 1.05 -16.18 14.90
CA LYS A 13 2.38 -15.67 14.59
C LYS A 13 2.40 -14.94 13.25
N HIS A 14 1.77 -15.51 12.21
CA HIS A 14 1.75 -14.87 10.88
C HIS A 14 0.94 -13.57 10.89
N ILE A 15 -0.20 -13.55 11.60
CA ILE A 15 -1.00 -12.32 11.78
C ILE A 15 -0.14 -11.23 12.47
N ARG A 16 0.59 -11.58 13.54
CA ARG A 16 1.49 -10.64 14.22
C ARG A 16 2.58 -10.10 13.30
N LEU A 17 3.17 -10.95 12.45
CA LEU A 17 4.19 -10.54 11.49
C LEU A 17 3.61 -9.60 10.42
N SER A 18 2.37 -9.82 9.98
CA SER A 18 1.70 -8.94 9.03
C SER A 18 1.45 -7.54 9.62
N HIS A 19 1.01 -7.43 10.87
CA HIS A 19 0.91 -6.12 11.53
C HIS A 19 2.27 -5.43 11.72
N GLN A 20 3.33 -6.19 12.05
CA GLN A 20 4.67 -5.61 12.11
C GLN A 20 5.13 -5.07 10.75
N PHE A 21 4.79 -5.76 9.66
CA PHE A 21 5.09 -5.27 8.32
C PHE A 21 4.23 -4.05 7.93
N GLU A 22 2.95 -4.03 8.31
CA GLU A 22 2.07 -2.87 8.17
C GLU A 22 2.68 -1.61 8.83
N ASP A 23 3.16 -1.72 10.07
CA ASP A 23 3.84 -0.63 10.79
C ASP A 23 5.07 -0.11 10.03
N LEU A 24 5.87 -1.02 9.46
CA LEU A 24 7.05 -0.64 8.66
C LEU A 24 6.67 0.07 7.36
N VAL A 25 5.58 -0.36 6.70
CA VAL A 25 5.07 0.30 5.50
C VAL A 25 4.52 1.69 5.84
N LEU A 26 3.81 1.84 6.95
CA LEU A 26 3.26 3.12 7.40
C LEU A 26 4.34 4.14 7.80
N GLN A 27 5.50 3.68 8.26
CA GLN A 27 6.66 4.55 8.56
C GLN A 27 7.30 5.16 7.30
N ASP A 28 7.12 4.55 6.13
CA ASP A 28 7.62 5.07 4.87
C ASP A 28 6.54 5.85 4.12
N GLU A 29 6.67 7.18 4.09
CA GLU A 29 5.70 8.08 3.48
C GLU A 29 5.43 7.79 1.99
N ARG A 30 6.34 7.07 1.31
CA ARG A 30 6.17 6.70 -0.10
C ARG A 30 5.13 5.61 -0.31
N PHE A 31 4.68 4.92 0.75
CA PHE A 31 3.70 3.84 0.66
C PHE A 31 2.39 4.19 1.37
N GLU A 32 1.33 3.48 0.98
CA GLU A 32 0.03 3.48 1.64
C GLU A 32 -0.52 2.06 1.76
N ILE A 33 -1.31 1.83 2.81
CA ILE A 33 -2.06 0.59 3.01
C ILE A 33 -3.41 0.70 2.28
N CYS A 34 -3.72 -0.29 1.45
CA CYS A 34 -4.92 -0.31 0.61
C CYS A 34 -6.15 -0.90 1.32
N ALA A 35 -5.94 -1.70 2.37
CA ALA A 35 -6.99 -2.37 3.13
C ALA A 35 -6.48 -2.77 4.53
N GLU A 36 -7.40 -2.89 5.49
CA GLU A 36 -7.11 -3.34 6.85
C GLU A 36 -6.46 -4.73 6.87
N VAL A 37 -5.41 -4.90 7.68
CA VAL A 37 -4.74 -6.19 7.90
C VAL A 37 -5.52 -7.00 8.92
N VAL A 38 -6.32 -7.96 8.47
CA VAL A 38 -7.12 -8.82 9.37
C VAL A 38 -6.44 -10.16 9.67
N LEU A 39 -5.63 -10.66 8.73
CA LEU A 39 -4.92 -11.94 8.82
C LEU A 39 -3.45 -11.79 8.37
N GLY A 40 -2.85 -12.85 7.86
CA GLY A 40 -1.46 -12.88 7.38
C GLY A 40 -1.21 -12.17 6.04
N LEU A 41 -2.03 -11.20 5.63
CA LEU A 41 -1.96 -10.52 4.33
C LEU A 41 -1.96 -9.00 4.50
N VAL A 42 -0.99 -8.33 3.87
CA VAL A 42 -0.90 -6.86 3.83
C VAL A 42 -1.02 -6.39 2.40
N CYS A 43 -2.05 -5.59 2.11
CA CYS A 43 -2.25 -4.98 0.80
C CYS A 43 -1.71 -3.54 0.84
N PHE A 44 -0.64 -3.27 0.10
CA PHE A 44 0.00 -1.95 0.06
C PHE A 44 0.37 -1.53 -1.36
N ARG A 45 0.59 -0.22 -1.55
CA ARG A 45 0.94 0.39 -2.84
C ARG A 45 1.92 1.54 -2.63
N LEU A 46 2.76 1.78 -3.63
CA LEU A 46 3.57 3.00 -3.71
C LEU A 46 2.68 4.19 -4.09
N LYS A 47 2.70 5.25 -3.29
CA LYS A 47 2.08 6.53 -3.62
C LYS A 47 2.72 7.05 -4.91
N ASN A 48 1.87 7.44 -5.85
CA ASN A 48 2.34 7.88 -7.15
C ASN A 48 2.99 9.28 -6.99
N THR A 49 4.32 9.33 -6.88
CA THR A 49 5.09 10.58 -6.76
C THR A 49 5.11 11.33 -8.09
N PHE A 50 3.98 11.88 -8.49
CA PHE A 50 3.89 12.78 -9.63
C PHE A 50 4.34 14.20 -9.21
N SER A 51 5.61 14.36 -8.83
CA SER A 51 6.18 15.71 -8.82
C SER A 51 6.57 16.17 -10.23
N PHE A 52 6.71 15.26 -11.19
CA PHE A 52 7.23 15.59 -12.54
C PHE A 52 6.16 15.68 -13.64
N ILE A 53 5.02 14.99 -13.51
CA ILE A 53 4.00 14.97 -14.58
C ILE A 53 3.00 16.14 -14.45
N LYS A 54 3.15 17.00 -13.43
CA LYS A 54 2.43 18.27 -13.39
C LYS A 54 2.96 19.28 -14.42
N SER A 55 4.23 19.17 -14.83
CA SER A 55 4.83 20.07 -15.82
C SER A 55 4.42 19.74 -17.26
N TYR A 56 4.16 18.46 -17.56
CA TYR A 56 3.89 18.00 -18.93
C TYR A 56 2.41 18.06 -19.36
N SER A 57 1.48 18.33 -18.44
CA SER A 57 0.04 18.35 -18.73
C SER A 57 -0.56 19.75 -18.95
N GLN A 58 0.24 20.83 -18.88
CA GLN A 58 -0.22 22.21 -19.14
C GLN A 58 0.24 22.83 -20.48
N THR A 59 1.11 22.17 -21.25
CA THR A 59 1.64 22.72 -22.53
C THR A 59 0.83 22.33 -23.78
N GLY A 60 -0.37 21.74 -23.64
CA GLY A 60 -1.13 21.18 -24.76
C GLY A 60 -2.57 21.68 -24.96
N GLN A 61 -3.05 22.69 -24.22
CA GLN A 61 -4.40 23.26 -24.41
C GLN A 61 -4.38 24.80 -24.46
N THR A 62 -3.70 25.35 -25.46
CA THR A 62 -3.95 26.72 -25.91
C THR A 62 -4.08 26.69 -27.43
N GLY A 63 -5.31 26.60 -27.93
CA GLY A 63 -5.60 26.71 -29.36
C GLY A 63 -6.76 25.86 -29.86
N ALA A 64 -8.00 26.16 -29.45
CA ALA A 64 -9.23 25.82 -30.19
C ALA A 64 -10.47 26.53 -29.60
N GLN A 65 -10.50 27.87 -29.68
CA GLN A 65 -11.72 28.70 -29.65
C GLN A 65 -11.43 29.86 -30.63
N SER A 66 -11.86 29.70 -31.89
CA SER A 66 -13.07 30.32 -32.48
C SER A 66 -12.87 31.79 -32.86
N GLU A 67 -12.44 32.02 -34.10
CA GLU A 67 -13.03 32.92 -35.12
C GLU A 67 -12.36 32.67 -36.48
#